data_AF-A0A382H5X6-F1
#
_entry.id   AF-A0A382H5X6-F1
#
_cell.length_a   1.000
_cell.length_b   1.000
_cell.length_c   1.000
_cell.angle_alpha   90.00
_cell.angle_beta   90.00
_cell.angle_gamma   90.00
#
_symmetry.space_group_name_H-M   'P 1'
#
loop_
_entity.id
_entity.type
_entity.pdbx_description
1 polymer ?
#
loop_
_entity_poly.entity_id
_entity_poly.type
_entity_poly.pdbx_seq_one_letter_code
_entity_poly.pdbx_strand_id
1 'polypeptide(L)'
;MSNRTLPLFLRKEFLILIIIFTVIFTLTSCQVSANAADLVLRNGRIITMDNRWPQVSALAVKGDRISAVGSDRDMLRYTGMETQVIDLKGMLTIPGFIEGHGHFFSLGASLMEVELRNAENWDAIIALVAAEVKNKKTGTWIVGRGWHQDKWTTKP
;
A
#
# COMPACT_ATOMS: atom_id res chain seq x y z
N MET A 1 -39.20 -62.72 -15.75
CA MET A 1 -38.93 -61.30 -16.09
C MET A 1 -39.87 -60.42 -15.28
N SER A 2 -39.44 -59.90 -14.13
CA SER A 2 -40.27 -59.03 -13.28
C SER A 2 -39.81 -57.58 -13.45
N ASN A 3 -40.52 -56.82 -14.27
CA ASN A 3 -40.33 -55.38 -14.40
C ASN A 3 -40.95 -54.69 -13.18
N ARG A 4 -40.13 -54.37 -12.17
CA ARG A 4 -40.52 -53.47 -11.08
C ARG A 4 -40.37 -52.03 -11.57
N THR A 5 -41.44 -51.46 -12.11
CA THR A 5 -41.56 -50.03 -12.33
C THR A 5 -41.65 -49.33 -10.98
N LEU A 6 -40.55 -48.68 -10.55
CA LEU A 6 -40.57 -47.76 -9.40
C LEU A 6 -41.66 -46.70 -9.64
N PRO A 7 -42.52 -46.41 -8.64
CA PRO A 7 -43.62 -45.47 -8.82
C PRO A 7 -43.05 -44.08 -9.17
N LEU A 8 -43.57 -43.49 -10.24
CA LEU A 8 -43.16 -42.19 -10.79
C LEU A 8 -43.18 -41.06 -9.73
N PHE A 9 -43.99 -41.23 -8.67
CA PHE A 9 -44.11 -40.32 -7.53
C PHE A 9 -42.84 -40.22 -6.67
N LEU A 10 -42.13 -41.32 -6.41
CA LEU A 10 -40.88 -41.30 -5.62
C LEU A 10 -39.77 -40.51 -6.35
N ARG A 11 -39.82 -40.44 -7.68
CA ARG A 11 -38.83 -39.71 -8.49
C ARG A 11 -39.01 -38.20 -8.44
N LYS A 12 -40.25 -37.70 -8.32
CA LYS A 12 -40.53 -36.25 -8.28
C LYS A 12 -40.17 -35.63 -6.93
N GLU A 13 -40.54 -36.28 -5.83
CA GLU A 13 -40.17 -35.88 -4.46
C GLU A 13 -38.64 -35.83 -4.29
N PHE A 14 -37.93 -36.85 -4.79
CA PHE A 14 -36.47 -36.91 -4.74
C PHE A 14 -35.80 -35.83 -5.61
N LEU A 15 -36.37 -35.54 -6.79
CA LEU A 15 -35.89 -34.45 -7.65
C LEU A 15 -36.11 -33.08 -7.01
N ILE A 16 -37.25 -32.86 -6.35
CA ILE A 16 -37.55 -31.63 -5.59
C ILE A 16 -36.56 -31.48 -4.43
N LEU A 17 -36.27 -32.55 -3.68
CA LEU A 17 -35.26 -32.53 -2.62
C LEU A 17 -33.86 -32.21 -3.14
N ILE A 18 -33.45 -32.78 -4.29
CA ILE A 18 -32.16 -32.46 -4.92
C ILE A 18 -32.13 -31.00 -5.36
N ILE A 19 -33.21 -30.46 -5.93
CA ILE A 19 -33.29 -29.06 -6.34
C ILE A 19 -33.22 -28.15 -5.11
N ILE A 20 -33.97 -28.44 -4.04
CA ILE A 20 -33.92 -27.67 -2.79
C ILE A 20 -32.52 -27.72 -2.18
N PHE A 21 -31.90 -28.90 -2.12
CA PHE A 21 -30.54 -29.06 -1.60
C PHE A 21 -29.51 -28.30 -2.44
N THR A 22 -29.62 -28.35 -3.77
CA THR A 22 -28.74 -27.63 -4.70
C THR A 22 -28.93 -26.13 -4.59
N VAL A 23 -30.16 -25.64 -4.45
CA VAL A 23 -30.47 -24.20 -4.25
C VAL A 23 -29.95 -23.72 -2.89
N ILE A 24 -30.11 -24.50 -1.82
CA ILE A 24 -29.54 -24.17 -0.51
C ILE A 24 -28.01 -24.13 -0.58
N PHE A 25 -27.39 -25.10 -1.26
CA PHE A 25 -25.94 -25.18 -1.42
C PHE A 25 -25.37 -24.01 -2.23
N THR A 26 -26.04 -23.58 -3.31
CA THR A 26 -25.62 -22.42 -4.10
C THR A 26 -25.80 -21.11 -3.35
N LEU A 27 -26.85 -20.97 -2.53
CA LEU A 27 -27.08 -19.79 -1.69
C LEU A 27 -26.05 -19.65 -0.56
N THR A 28 -25.48 -20.74 -0.06
CA THR A 28 -24.41 -20.71 0.95
C THR A 28 -23.01 -20.45 0.40
N SER A 29 -22.79 -20.65 -0.90
CA SER A 29 -21.45 -20.58 -1.51
C SER A 29 -20.97 -19.13 -1.76
N CYS A 30 -21.87 -18.15 -1.71
CA CYS A 30 -21.56 -16.75 -1.97
C CYS A 30 -21.79 -15.88 -0.73
N GLN A 31 -21.07 -16.16 0.36
CA GLN A 31 -20.93 -15.17 1.44
C GLN A 31 -19.83 -14.18 1.06
N VAL A 32 -20.17 -13.18 0.25
CA VAL A 32 -19.38 -11.95 0.18
C VAL A 32 -19.42 -11.34 1.58
N SER A 33 -18.28 -11.27 2.27
CA SER A 33 -18.22 -10.57 3.56
C SER A 33 -18.66 -9.13 3.31
N ALA A 34 -19.82 -8.74 3.83
CA ALA A 34 -20.34 -7.37 3.72
C ALA A 34 -19.35 -6.33 4.29
N ASN A 35 -18.41 -6.79 5.14
CA ASN A 35 -17.36 -5.99 5.76
C ASN A 35 -15.98 -6.24 5.13
N ALA A 36 -15.89 -6.82 3.93
CA ALA A 36 -14.61 -6.97 3.25
C ALA A 36 -13.91 -5.61 3.11
N ALA A 37 -12.62 -5.61 3.43
CA ALA A 37 -11.69 -4.50 3.30
C ALA A 37 -10.97 -4.57 1.95
N ASP A 38 -10.42 -3.46 1.50
CA ASP A 38 -9.61 -3.42 0.28
C ASP A 38 -8.18 -3.92 0.57
N LEU A 39 -7.69 -3.61 1.78
CA LEU A 39 -6.37 -4.02 2.26
C LEU A 39 -6.44 -4.49 3.72
N VAL A 40 -5.73 -5.58 4.02
CA VAL A 40 -5.43 -6.02 5.39
C VAL A 40 -3.93 -6.10 5.55
N LEU A 41 -3.41 -5.39 6.56
CA LEU A 41 -2.04 -5.58 7.05
C LEU A 41 -2.10 -6.53 8.24
N ARG A 42 -1.24 -7.54 8.28
CA ARG A 42 -1.23 -8.53 9.37
C ARG A 42 0.19 -8.89 9.79
N ASN A 43 0.32 -9.58 10.92
CA ASN A 43 1.57 -10.09 11.48
C ASN A 43 2.59 -8.96 11.65
N GLY A 44 2.15 -7.81 12.16
CA GLY A 44 3.00 -6.64 12.35
C GLY A 44 3.10 -6.19 13.80
N ARG A 45 3.93 -5.18 14.03
CA ARG A 45 3.88 -4.34 15.23
C ARG A 45 3.34 -2.98 14.80
N ILE A 46 2.05 -2.74 14.98
CA ILE A 46 1.39 -1.55 14.46
C ILE A 46 1.12 -0.59 15.61
N ILE A 47 1.68 0.62 15.56
CA ILE A 47 1.43 1.69 16.53
C ILE A 47 0.31 2.59 15.99
N THR A 48 -0.79 2.72 16.71
CA THR A 48 -1.99 3.43 16.20
C THR A 48 -2.07 4.88 16.68
N MET A 49 -1.36 5.23 17.75
CA MET A 49 -1.52 6.48 18.52
C MET A 49 -2.92 6.67 19.15
N ASP A 50 -3.78 5.63 19.16
CA ASP A 50 -5.04 5.62 19.93
C ASP A 50 -4.79 5.02 21.32
N ASN A 51 -5.13 5.76 22.39
CA ASN A 51 -4.96 5.32 23.77
C ASN A 51 -5.68 3.99 24.09
N ARG A 52 -6.76 3.66 23.37
CA ARG A 52 -7.51 2.41 23.57
C ARG A 52 -6.80 1.20 22.96
N TRP A 53 -6.07 1.41 21.86
CA TRP A 53 -5.38 0.37 21.11
C TRP A 53 -3.99 0.83 20.69
N PRO A 54 -3.11 1.20 21.63
CA PRO A 54 -1.86 1.89 21.32
C PRO A 54 -0.94 1.06 20.42
N GLN A 55 -1.03 -0.27 20.53
CA GLN A 55 -0.36 -1.23 19.66
C GLN A 55 -1.30 -2.39 19.29
N VAL A 56 -1.28 -2.80 18.02
CA VAL A 56 -2.03 -3.95 17.49
C VAL A 56 -1.14 -4.77 16.54
N SER A 57 -1.59 -5.97 16.12
CA SER A 57 -0.83 -6.80 15.18
C SER A 57 -1.35 -6.76 13.74
N ALA A 58 -2.59 -6.29 13.55
CA ALA A 58 -3.22 -6.22 12.24
C ALA A 58 -4.23 -5.06 12.15
N LEU A 59 -4.46 -4.58 10.92
CA LEU A 59 -5.48 -3.59 10.61
C LEU A 59 -6.11 -3.85 9.24
N ALA A 60 -7.31 -3.30 9.05
CA ALA A 60 -8.06 -3.35 7.80
C ALA A 60 -8.30 -1.92 7.29
N VAL A 61 -8.17 -1.72 5.98
CA VAL A 61 -8.38 -0.45 5.28
C VAL A 61 -9.48 -0.64 4.24
N LYS A 62 -10.43 0.30 4.21
CA LYS A 62 -11.48 0.38 3.20
C LYS A 62 -11.49 1.80 2.64
N GLY A 63 -11.27 1.93 1.34
CA GLY A 63 -10.98 3.19 0.67
C GLY A 63 -9.75 3.87 1.29
N ASP A 64 -9.99 5.06 1.81
CA ASP A 64 -8.99 5.93 2.43
C ASP A 64 -9.00 5.87 3.97
N ARG A 65 -9.77 4.95 4.58
CA ARG A 65 -9.92 4.86 6.04
C ARG A 65 -9.53 3.50 6.59
N ILE A 66 -8.94 3.53 7.78
CA ILE A 66 -8.81 2.33 8.62
C ILE A 66 -10.20 1.96 9.12
N SER A 67 -10.71 0.79 8.72
CA SER A 67 -12.03 0.30 9.08
C SER A 67 -12.02 -0.58 10.33
N ALA A 68 -10.86 -1.16 10.67
CA ALA A 68 -10.66 -1.91 11.90
C ALA A 68 -9.18 -2.03 12.28
N VAL A 69 -8.93 -2.25 13.57
CA VAL A 69 -7.61 -2.57 14.16
C VAL A 69 -7.79 -3.72 15.14
N GLY A 70 -6.77 -4.56 15.32
CA GLY A 70 -6.83 -5.67 16.27
C GLY A 70 -5.77 -6.74 16.07
N SER A 71 -6.11 -7.98 16.41
CA SER A 71 -5.26 -9.13 16.14
C SER A 71 -5.38 -9.61 14.70
N ASP A 72 -4.42 -10.42 14.25
CA ASP A 72 -4.46 -11.16 12.98
C ASP A 72 -5.77 -11.93 12.79
N ARG A 73 -6.26 -12.53 13.88
CA ARG A 73 -7.51 -13.29 13.88
C ARG A 73 -8.72 -12.39 13.66
N ASP A 74 -8.72 -11.19 14.25
CA ASP A 74 -9.83 -10.25 14.09
C ASP A 74 -9.96 -9.78 12.64
N MET A 75 -8.85 -9.71 11.89
CA MET A 75 -8.85 -9.27 10.50
C MET A 75 -9.37 -10.32 9.51
N LEU A 76 -9.47 -11.59 9.90
CA LEU A 76 -10.01 -12.65 9.04
C LEU A 76 -11.43 -12.34 8.54
N ARG A 77 -12.27 -11.70 9.38
CA ARG A 77 -13.65 -11.33 9.00
C ARG A 77 -13.71 -10.17 7.98
N TYR A 78 -12.61 -9.44 7.83
CA TYR A 78 -12.45 -8.34 6.87
C TYR A 78 -11.76 -8.81 5.58
N THR A 79 -11.33 -10.06 5.49
CA THR A 79 -10.75 -10.64 4.28
C THR A 79 -11.85 -11.24 3.39
N GLY A 80 -12.07 -10.62 2.22
CA GLY A 80 -12.91 -11.12 1.15
C GLY A 80 -12.09 -11.52 -0.09
N MET A 81 -12.79 -11.90 -1.16
CA MET A 81 -12.14 -12.37 -2.41
C MET A 81 -11.24 -11.32 -3.06
N GLU A 82 -11.57 -10.03 -2.93
CA GLU A 82 -10.82 -8.92 -3.52
C GLU A 82 -9.87 -8.23 -2.53
N THR A 83 -9.84 -8.67 -1.27
CA THR A 83 -9.00 -8.05 -0.24
C THR A 83 -7.53 -8.37 -0.50
N GLN A 84 -6.70 -7.34 -0.66
CA GLN A 84 -5.26 -7.49 -0.63
C GLN A 84 -4.81 -7.78 0.80
N VAL A 85 -4.06 -8.86 1.02
CA VAL A 85 -3.48 -9.17 2.34
C VAL A 85 -1.97 -9.04 2.27
N ILE A 86 -1.41 -8.17 3.12
CA ILE A 86 0.04 -7.99 3.26
C ILE A 86 0.48 -8.56 4.61
N ASP A 87 1.36 -9.55 4.56
CA ASP A 87 2.06 -10.08 5.73
C ASP A 87 3.28 -9.21 6.05
N LEU A 88 3.25 -8.54 7.19
CA LEU A 88 4.29 -7.63 7.64
C LEU A 88 5.51 -8.35 8.23
N LYS A 89 5.46 -9.67 8.48
CA LYS A 89 6.59 -10.46 8.98
C LYS A 89 7.25 -9.88 10.25
N GLY A 90 6.44 -9.32 11.15
CA GLY A 90 6.86 -8.68 12.38
C GLY A 90 7.36 -7.24 12.24
N MET A 91 7.32 -6.64 11.04
CA MET A 91 7.77 -5.27 10.81
C MET A 91 6.89 -4.24 11.55
N LEU A 92 7.51 -3.08 11.81
CA LEU A 92 6.87 -1.94 12.45
C LEU A 92 6.02 -1.16 11.44
N THR A 93 4.79 -0.84 11.81
CA THR A 93 3.93 0.11 11.11
C THR A 93 3.60 1.26 12.04
N ILE A 94 3.75 2.49 11.54
CA ILE A 94 3.43 3.73 12.26
C ILE A 94 2.57 4.62 11.36
N PRO A 95 1.86 5.63 11.92
CA PRO A 95 1.21 6.63 11.10
C PRO A 95 2.23 7.32 10.18
N GLY A 96 1.80 7.68 8.98
CA GLY A 96 2.61 8.48 8.08
C GLY A 96 3.00 9.82 8.71
N PHE A 97 4.17 10.36 8.35
CA PHE A 97 4.59 11.67 8.84
C PHE A 97 3.67 12.77 8.32
N ILE A 98 3.36 13.72 9.21
CA ILE A 98 2.60 14.93 8.89
C ILE A 98 3.56 16.12 9.02
N GLU A 99 3.84 16.78 7.90
CA GLU A 99 4.63 18.01 7.86
C GLU A 99 3.70 19.22 7.94
N GLY A 100 3.89 20.07 8.97
CA GLY A 100 3.01 21.21 9.26
C GLY A 100 3.46 22.55 8.66
N HIS A 101 4.71 22.66 8.21
CA HIS A 101 5.29 23.90 7.69
C HIS A 101 6.41 23.64 6.66
N GLY A 102 6.13 22.81 5.65
CA GLY A 102 7.06 22.54 4.56
C GLY A 102 6.94 23.54 3.40
N HIS A 103 8.05 24.13 2.96
CA HIS A 103 8.12 24.88 1.70
C HIS A 103 8.31 23.95 0.49
N PHE A 104 7.28 23.17 0.14
CA PHE A 104 7.39 22.12 -0.88
C PHE A 104 7.78 22.63 -2.27
N PHE A 105 7.31 23.81 -2.67
CA PHE A 105 7.71 24.41 -3.96
C PHE A 105 9.21 24.71 -4.00
N SER A 106 9.74 25.37 -2.96
CA SER A 106 11.17 25.67 -2.84
C SER A 106 12.01 24.41 -2.71
N LEU A 107 11.51 23.39 -1.99
CA LEU A 107 12.16 22.09 -1.91
C LEU A 107 12.25 21.43 -3.29
N GLY A 108 11.13 21.35 -4.02
CA GLY A 108 11.09 20.81 -5.37
C GLY A 108 12.01 21.57 -6.33
N ALA A 109 11.97 22.90 -6.31
CA ALA A 109 12.86 23.74 -7.09
C ALA A 109 14.33 23.43 -6.79
N SER A 110 14.69 23.29 -5.51
CA SER A 110 16.07 22.98 -5.12
C SER A 110 16.56 21.60 -5.56
N LEU A 111 15.66 20.63 -5.73
CA LEU A 111 15.99 19.30 -6.25
C LEU A 111 16.22 19.31 -7.78
N MET A 112 15.81 20.38 -8.45
CA MET A 112 16.02 20.59 -9.89
C MET A 112 17.24 21.48 -10.19
N GLU A 113 17.86 22.03 -9.15
CA GLU A 113 19.12 22.78 -9.25
C GLU A 113 20.30 21.82 -9.32
N VAL A 114 21.43 22.32 -9.82
CA VAL A 114 22.69 21.56 -9.79
C VAL A 114 23.11 21.35 -8.33
N GLU A 115 23.27 20.09 -7.95
CA GLU A 115 23.70 19.71 -6.60
C GLU A 115 25.22 19.85 -6.45
N LEU A 116 25.67 20.80 -5.62
CA LEU A 116 27.08 21.14 -5.45
C LEU A 116 27.65 20.76 -4.06
N ARG A 117 26.86 20.17 -3.15
CA ARG A 117 27.29 19.85 -1.77
C ARG A 117 28.50 18.96 -1.67
N ASN A 118 28.68 18.07 -2.64
CA ASN A 118 29.72 17.06 -2.64
C ASN A 118 30.87 17.40 -3.61
N ALA A 119 30.88 18.61 -4.18
CA ALA A 119 32.01 19.05 -5.00
C ALA A 119 33.26 19.24 -4.12
N GLU A 120 34.35 18.59 -4.51
CA GLU A 120 35.58 18.54 -3.72
C GLU A 120 36.56 19.69 -4.03
N ASN A 121 36.31 20.45 -5.09
CA ASN A 121 37.14 21.58 -5.51
C ASN A 121 36.41 22.41 -6.58
N TRP A 122 37.05 23.49 -7.01
CA TRP A 122 36.54 24.39 -8.03
C TRP A 122 36.31 23.71 -9.39
N ASP A 123 37.24 22.85 -9.81
CA ASP A 123 37.12 22.14 -11.09
C ASP A 123 35.92 21.19 -11.10
N ALA A 124 35.60 20.57 -9.96
CA ALA A 124 34.39 19.76 -9.80
C ALA A 124 33.11 20.61 -9.94
N ILE A 125 33.08 21.83 -9.40
CA ILE A 125 31.96 22.76 -9.61
C ILE A 125 31.80 23.08 -11.10
N ILE A 126 32.89 23.44 -11.78
CA ILE A 126 32.87 23.72 -13.22
C ILE A 126 32.35 22.50 -14.00
N ALA A 127 32.86 21.31 -13.69
CA ALA A 127 32.46 20.07 -14.37
C ALA A 127 30.96 19.77 -14.21
N LEU A 128 30.41 19.99 -13.01
CA LEU A 128 28.98 19.80 -12.74
C LEU A 128 28.12 20.80 -13.53
N VAL A 129 28.51 22.08 -13.56
CA VAL A 129 27.80 23.09 -14.36
C VAL A 129 27.91 22.78 -15.86
N ALA A 130 29.09 22.40 -16.35
CA ALA A 130 29.31 22.05 -17.76
C ALA A 130 28.53 20.80 -18.18
N ALA A 131 28.33 19.84 -17.28
CA ALA A 131 27.45 18.70 -17.53
C ALA A 131 25.99 19.16 -17.69
N GLU A 132 25.53 20.09 -16.84
CA GLU A 132 24.17 20.62 -16.90
C GLU A 132 23.90 21.45 -18.17
N VAL A 133 24.90 22.18 -18.67
CA VAL A 133 24.80 22.92 -19.94
C VAL A 133 24.34 22.03 -21.10
N LYS A 134 24.79 20.77 -21.15
CA LYS A 134 24.43 19.81 -22.22
C LYS A 134 22.93 19.46 -22.23
N ASN A 135 22.25 19.65 -21.10
CA ASN A 135 20.85 19.30 -20.91
C ASN A 135 19.91 20.51 -20.96
N LYS A 136 20.45 21.71 -21.19
CA LYS A 136 19.68 22.97 -21.17
C LYS A 136 19.72 23.69 -22.50
N LYS A 137 18.64 24.41 -22.81
CA LYS A 137 18.58 25.27 -23.98
C LYS A 137 19.44 26.51 -23.77
N THR A 138 20.09 26.98 -24.82
CA THR A 138 20.80 28.27 -24.81
C THR A 138 19.90 29.38 -24.30
N GLY A 139 20.42 30.24 -23.42
CA GLY A 139 19.68 31.32 -22.76
C GLY A 139 18.92 30.91 -21.50
N THR A 140 18.97 29.64 -21.10
CA THR A 140 18.38 29.18 -19.83
C THR A 140 19.37 29.38 -18.68
N TRP A 141 18.88 29.87 -17.54
CA TRP A 141 19.66 29.92 -16.31
C TRP A 141 19.98 28.52 -15.80
N ILE A 142 21.24 28.31 -15.42
CA ILE A 142 21.67 27.17 -14.61
C ILE A 142 21.83 27.68 -13.19
N VAL A 143 21.05 27.13 -12.28
CA VAL A 143 21.09 27.45 -10.86
C VAL A 143 21.60 26.22 -10.13
N GLY A 144 22.52 26.42 -9.19
CA GLY A 144 23.09 25.35 -8.38
C GLY A 144 23.32 25.84 -6.95
N ARG A 145 23.35 24.90 -6.01
CA ARG A 145 23.44 25.23 -4.58
C ARG A 145 24.25 24.23 -3.78
N GLY A 146 24.68 24.67 -2.60
CA GLY A 146 25.23 23.79 -1.56
C GLY A 146 26.74 23.62 -1.55
N TRP A 147 27.48 24.25 -2.47
CA TRP A 147 28.94 24.28 -2.42
C TRP A 147 29.44 24.91 -1.12
N HIS A 148 30.60 24.46 -0.65
CA HIS A 148 31.23 24.97 0.56
C HIS A 148 32.75 24.81 0.48
N GLN A 149 33.49 25.91 0.37
CA GLN A 149 34.93 25.91 0.09
C GLN A 149 35.78 25.23 1.17
N ASP A 150 35.35 25.25 2.43
CA ASP A 150 36.08 24.58 3.53
C ASP A 150 36.08 23.05 3.42
N LYS A 151 35.23 22.48 2.55
CA LYS A 151 35.22 21.05 2.24
C LYS A 151 36.14 20.69 1.08
N TRP A 152 36.76 21.68 0.44
CA TRP A 152 37.54 21.44 -0.76
C TRP A 152 38.97 21.00 -0.44
N THR A 153 39.44 20.03 -1.21
CA THR A 153 40.82 19.51 -1.11
C THR A 153 41.84 20.52 -1.63
N THR A 154 41.42 21.37 -2.57
CA THR A 154 42.23 22.44 -3.16
C THR A 154 41.39 23.69 -3.31
N LYS A 155 41.91 24.83 -2.83
CA LYS A 155 41.27 26.15 -3.02
C LYS A 155 41.68 26.75 -4.37
N PRO A 156 40.84 27.60 -4.99
CA PRO A 156 41.18 28.30 -6.23
C PRO A 156 42.43 29.19 -6.08
#